data_AF-V5H1V6-F1
#
_entry.id   AF-V5H1V6-F1
#
_cell.length_a   1.000
_cell.length_b   1.000
_cell.length_c   1.000
_cell.angle_alpha   90.00
_cell.angle_beta   90.00
_cell.angle_gamma   90.00
#
_symmetry.space_group_name_H-M   'P 1'
#
loop_
_entity.id
_entity.type
_entity.pdbx_description
1 polymer ?
#
loop_
_entity_poly.entity_id
_entity_poly.type
_entity_poly.pdbx_seq_one_letter_code
_entity_poly.pdbx_strand_id
1 'polypeptide(L)'
;DFRARTKILTAEGKDIREKYFMKFIKIMKHLRKINNFNSYLALLSALDSAPVRRLEWQKHVQEGLKEYCALIDSSSSFRAYRMALAETQPPCIPYIGLVLQDLTFVHIGNSNLLPNGAINFSKRWQQFNIVENMKKFKKATYTFKRQ
;
A
#
# COMPACT_ATOMS: atom_id res chain seq x y z
N ASP A 1 8.68 6.25 -1.32
CA ASP A 1 8.09 7.18 -0.32
C ASP A 1 9.00 8.39 -0.14
N PHE A 2 10.21 8.19 0.43
CA PHE A 2 11.17 9.29 0.70
C PHE A 2 11.44 10.19 -0.50
N ARG A 3 11.73 9.62 -1.68
CA ARG A 3 12.06 10.38 -2.89
C ARG A 3 10.95 11.34 -3.36
N ALA A 4 9.69 10.91 -3.30
CA ALA A 4 8.56 11.74 -3.74
C ALA A 4 8.35 12.93 -2.78
N ARG A 5 8.39 12.66 -1.48
CA ARG A 5 8.34 13.68 -0.43
C ARG A 5 9.48 14.68 -0.58
N THR A 6 10.73 14.19 -0.67
CA THR A 6 11.90 15.05 -0.82
C THR A 6 11.78 15.92 -2.07
N LYS A 7 11.34 15.37 -3.20
CA LYS A 7 11.19 16.14 -4.44
C LYS A 7 10.20 17.31 -4.32
N ILE A 8 9.14 17.15 -3.54
CA ILE A 8 8.20 18.24 -3.23
C ILE A 8 8.86 19.24 -2.27
N LEU A 9 9.45 18.77 -1.17
CA LEU A 9 9.99 19.66 -0.13
C LEU A 9 11.18 20.50 -0.60
N THR A 10 12.01 19.97 -1.49
CA THR A 10 13.21 20.66 -2.00
C THR A 10 12.94 21.44 -3.28
N ALA A 11 11.71 21.48 -3.80
CA ALA A 11 11.40 22.26 -4.98
C ALA A 11 11.30 23.76 -4.62
N GLU A 12 12.02 24.56 -5.40
CA GLU A 12 11.98 26.02 -5.35
C GLU A 12 10.67 26.50 -5.99
N GLY A 13 9.88 27.29 -5.26
CA GLY A 13 8.61 27.83 -5.76
C GLY A 13 7.38 26.95 -5.48
N LYS A 14 6.27 27.62 -5.15
CA LYS A 14 4.98 26.97 -4.85
C LYS A 14 4.40 26.27 -6.08
N ASP A 15 4.53 26.87 -7.25
CA ASP A 15 4.02 26.35 -8.52
C ASP A 15 4.72 25.04 -8.91
N ILE A 16 6.03 24.93 -8.70
CA ILE A 16 6.80 23.71 -8.99
C ILE A 16 6.40 22.60 -8.01
N ARG A 17 6.20 22.92 -6.73
CA ARG A 17 5.68 21.97 -5.73
C ARG A 17 4.33 21.40 -6.12
N GLU A 18 3.40 22.27 -6.52
CA GLU A 18 2.07 21.86 -6.99
C GLU A 18 2.15 20.99 -8.26
N LYS A 19 3.01 21.34 -9.22
CA LYS A 19 3.26 20.51 -10.41
C LYS A 19 3.74 19.11 -10.04
N TYR A 20 4.68 18.97 -9.11
CA TYR A 20 5.14 17.66 -8.63
C TYR A 20 4.03 16.89 -7.92
N PHE A 21 3.30 17.54 -7.02
CA PHE A 21 2.21 16.94 -6.27
C PHE A 21 1.14 16.36 -7.22
N MET A 22 0.69 17.17 -8.18
CA MET A 22 -0.29 16.74 -9.19
C MET A 22 0.25 15.65 -10.11
N LYS A 23 1.55 15.69 -10.44
CA LYS A 23 2.20 14.60 -11.18
C LYS A 23 2.16 13.30 -10.38
N PHE A 24 2.42 13.33 -9.08
CA PHE A 24 2.35 12.13 -8.24
C PHE A 24 0.92 11.60 -8.10
N ILE A 25 -0.10 12.45 -8.01
CA ILE A 25 -1.51 12.03 -8.08
C ILE A 25 -1.80 11.30 -9.40
N LYS A 26 -1.37 11.86 -10.53
CA LYS A 26 -1.52 11.18 -11.84
C LYS A 26 -0.85 9.81 -11.85
N ILE A 27 0.37 9.71 -11.30
CA ILE A 27 1.08 8.43 -11.18
C ILE A 27 0.30 7.46 -10.28
N MET A 28 -0.22 7.90 -9.13
CA MET A 28 -1.06 7.07 -8.26
C MET A 28 -2.27 6.51 -9.00
N LYS A 29 -2.97 7.34 -9.80
CA LYS A 29 -4.08 6.89 -10.63
C LYS A 29 -3.67 5.77 -11.59
N HIS A 30 -2.50 5.87 -12.23
CA HIS A 30 -1.97 4.80 -13.07
C HIS A 30 -1.59 3.55 -12.27
N LEU A 31 -0.95 3.70 -11.12
CA LEU A 31 -0.60 2.58 -10.23
C LEU A 31 -1.83 1.80 -9.78
N ARG A 32 -2.93 2.49 -9.48
CA ARG A 32 -4.22 1.87 -9.14
C ARG A 32 -4.78 1.05 -10.30
N LYS A 33 -4.73 1.58 -11.54
CA LYS A 33 -5.20 0.87 -12.75
C LYS A 33 -4.45 -0.42 -13.03
N ILE A 34 -3.16 -0.47 -12.67
CA ILE A 34 -2.31 -1.64 -12.89
C ILE A 34 -2.16 -2.51 -11.63
N ASN A 35 -3.02 -2.31 -10.62
CA ASN A 35 -3.00 -3.08 -9.37
C ASN A 35 -1.63 -3.08 -8.65
N ASN A 36 -0.84 -2.01 -8.80
CA ASN A 36 0.38 -1.83 -8.03
C ASN A 36 0.07 -1.06 -6.74
N PHE A 37 -0.51 -1.76 -5.78
CA PHE A 37 -0.91 -1.16 -4.50
C PHE A 37 0.29 -0.77 -3.65
N ASN A 38 1.39 -1.52 -3.70
CA ASN A 38 2.58 -1.16 -2.92
C ASN A 38 3.13 0.22 -3.30
N SER A 39 3.34 0.48 -4.59
CA SER A 39 3.80 1.80 -5.04
C SER A 39 2.74 2.89 -4.91
N TYR A 40 1.46 2.53 -5.01
CA TYR A 40 0.36 3.47 -4.78
C TYR A 40 0.41 4.01 -3.34
N LEU A 41 0.46 3.12 -2.35
CA LEU A 41 0.56 3.50 -0.94
C LEU A 41 1.84 4.26 -0.66
N ALA A 42 2.95 3.87 -1.29
CA ALA A 42 4.23 4.56 -1.19
C ALA A 42 4.21 6.03 -1.60
N LEU A 43 3.37 6.39 -2.58
CA LEU A 43 3.14 7.77 -2.97
C LEU A 43 2.12 8.43 -2.04
N LEU A 44 1.02 7.74 -1.71
CA LEU A 44 0.02 8.29 -0.79
C LEU A 44 0.63 8.66 0.56
N SER A 45 1.44 7.78 1.15
CA SER A 45 2.14 8.02 2.42
C SER A 45 3.09 9.23 2.34
N ALA A 46 3.69 9.48 1.17
CA ALA A 46 4.57 10.61 0.94
C ALA A 46 3.77 11.92 0.83
N LEU A 47 2.69 11.92 0.04
CA LEU A 47 1.83 13.09 -0.18
C LEU A 47 1.02 13.45 1.06
N ASP A 48 0.57 12.46 1.82
CA ASP A 48 -0.15 12.63 3.08
C ASP A 48 0.80 12.73 4.28
N SER A 49 2.12 12.84 4.09
CA SER A 49 3.02 13.00 5.23
C SER A 49 2.89 14.39 5.87
N ALA A 50 3.07 14.47 7.19
CA ALA A 50 2.95 15.74 7.92
C ALA A 50 3.79 16.90 7.33
N PRO A 51 5.06 16.71 6.92
CA PRO A 51 5.83 17.79 6.29
C PRO A 51 5.21 18.33 4.99
N VAL A 52 4.56 17.47 4.20
CA VAL A 52 3.92 17.86 2.93
C VAL A 52 2.56 18.50 3.21
N ARG A 53 1.75 17.94 4.11
CA ARG A 53 0.43 18.50 4.49
C ARG A 53 0.49 19.92 5.05
N ARG A 54 1.57 20.26 5.77
CA ARG A 54 1.76 21.59 6.39
C ARG A 54 2.09 22.70 5.40
N LEU A 55 2.41 22.37 4.15
CA LEU A 55 2.59 23.39 3.11
C LEU A 55 1.23 23.99 2.72
N GLU A 56 1.25 25.25 2.29
CA GLU A 56 0.05 25.89 1.76
C GLU A 56 -0.26 25.40 0.35
N TRP A 57 -1.41 24.74 0.21
CA TRP A 57 -1.88 24.18 -1.06
C TRP A 57 -3.15 24.89 -1.53
N GLN A 58 -3.32 24.96 -2.85
CA GLN A 58 -4.63 25.29 -3.42
C GLN A 58 -5.66 24.21 -3.08
N LYS A 59 -6.92 24.61 -2.84
CA LYS A 59 -8.00 23.71 -2.38
C LYS A 59 -8.17 22.47 -3.27
N HIS A 60 -8.12 22.65 -4.59
CA HIS A 60 -8.26 21.58 -5.57
C HIS A 60 -7.15 20.51 -5.49
N VAL A 61 -5.94 20.89 -5.04
CA VAL A 61 -4.81 19.96 -4.87
C VAL A 61 -5.08 19.02 -3.70
N GLN A 62 -5.63 19.55 -2.60
CA GLN A 62 -5.97 18.75 -1.41
C GLN A 62 -7.17 17.85 -1.66
N GLU A 63 -8.20 18.33 -2.35
CA GLU A 63 -9.37 17.54 -2.73
C GLU A 63 -8.99 16.38 -3.65
N GLY A 64 -8.07 16.61 -4.59
CA GLY A 64 -7.56 15.58 -5.49
C GLY A 64 -6.88 14.41 -4.78
N LEU A 65 -6.30 14.60 -3.58
CA LEU A 65 -5.70 13.50 -2.82
C LEU A 65 -6.75 12.67 -2.05
N LYS A 66 -7.81 13.32 -1.54
CA LYS A 66 -8.82 12.68 -0.67
C LYS A 66 -9.50 11.49 -1.34
N GLU A 67 -9.76 11.58 -2.65
CA GLU A 67 -10.33 10.49 -3.46
C GLU A 67 -9.50 9.19 -3.31
N TYR A 68 -8.18 9.32 -3.19
CA TYR A 68 -7.25 8.19 -3.15
C TYR A 68 -7.02 7.66 -1.72
N CYS A 69 -7.37 8.41 -0.68
CA CYS A 69 -7.22 7.98 0.71
C CYS A 69 -8.20 6.87 1.09
N ALA A 70 -9.41 6.86 0.52
CA ALA A 70 -10.49 5.95 0.90
C ALA A 70 -10.12 4.46 0.75
N LEU A 71 -9.27 4.12 -0.22
CA LEU A 71 -8.83 2.73 -0.43
C LEU A 71 -8.08 2.16 0.77
N ILE A 72 -7.27 2.97 1.45
CA ILE A 72 -6.39 2.53 2.53
C ILE A 72 -6.84 3.03 3.91
N ASP A 73 -8.12 3.43 4.00
CA ASP A 73 -8.71 3.78 5.27
C ASP A 73 -8.52 2.64 6.29
N SER A 74 -8.02 2.96 7.48
CA SER A 74 -7.65 1.97 8.49
C SER A 74 -8.85 1.30 9.17
N SER A 75 -10.07 1.78 8.91
CA SER A 75 -11.29 1.22 9.51
C SER A 75 -11.41 -0.27 9.23
N SER A 76 -11.81 -1.02 10.26
CA SER A 76 -11.96 -2.47 10.21
C SER A 76 -10.72 -3.20 9.63
N SER A 77 -9.52 -2.75 10.03
CA SER A 77 -8.23 -3.32 9.58
C SER A 77 -8.05 -3.24 8.06
N PHE A 78 -8.23 -2.05 7.49
CA PHE A 78 -8.03 -1.81 6.05
C PHE A 78 -8.99 -2.62 5.16
N ARG A 79 -10.26 -2.71 5.54
CA ARG A 79 -11.28 -3.54 4.88
C ARG A 79 -11.40 -3.24 3.38
N ALA A 80 -11.47 -1.97 2.98
CA ALA A 80 -11.62 -1.57 1.58
C ALA A 80 -10.45 -2.07 0.72
N TYR A 81 -9.22 -1.91 1.21
CA TYR A 81 -8.02 -2.44 0.56
C TYR A 81 -8.06 -3.97 0.46
N ARG A 82 -8.42 -4.66 1.56
CA ARG A 82 -8.45 -6.13 1.60
C ARG A 82 -9.47 -6.71 0.61
N MET A 83 -10.65 -6.10 0.51
CA MET A 83 -11.66 -6.48 -0.48
C MET A 83 -11.14 -6.27 -1.91
N ALA A 84 -10.60 -5.09 -2.20
CA ALA A 84 -10.03 -4.81 -3.51
C ALA A 84 -8.90 -5.80 -3.89
N LEU A 85 -8.04 -6.16 -2.93
CA LEU A 85 -6.97 -7.13 -3.16
C LEU A 85 -7.51 -8.56 -3.40
N ALA A 86 -8.59 -8.95 -2.72
CA ALA A 86 -9.21 -10.26 -2.89
C ALA A 86 -9.77 -10.44 -4.31
N GLU A 87 -10.43 -9.40 -4.84
CA GLU A 87 -11.04 -9.35 -6.18
C GLU A 87 -10.00 -9.16 -7.30
N THR A 88 -8.79 -8.69 -6.96
CA THR A 88 -7.75 -8.42 -7.94
C THR A 88 -7.17 -9.69 -8.55
N GLN A 89 -7.14 -9.74 -9.89
CA GLN A 89 -6.42 -10.75 -10.65
C GLN A 89 -4.97 -10.29 -10.96
N PRO A 90 -4.01 -11.22 -11.08
CA PRO A 90 -2.64 -10.89 -11.52
C PRO A 90 -2.60 -10.28 -12.94
N PRO A 91 -1.62 -9.41 -13.25
CA PRO A 91 -0.51 -8.99 -12.41
C PRO A 91 -0.94 -7.95 -11.35
N CYS A 92 -0.38 -8.09 -10.15
CA CYS A 92 -0.67 -7.20 -9.01
C CYS A 92 0.53 -7.16 -8.06
N ILE A 93 0.81 -5.98 -7.49
CA ILE A 93 1.79 -5.82 -6.42
C ILE A 93 1.05 -5.44 -5.14
N PRO A 94 0.73 -6.41 -4.26
CA PRO A 94 0.10 -6.12 -2.97
C PRO A 94 1.01 -5.26 -2.08
N TYR A 95 0.41 -4.45 -1.21
CA TYR A 95 1.12 -3.80 -0.13
C TYR A 95 1.58 -4.83 0.91
N ILE A 96 2.90 -5.01 1.00
CA ILE A 96 3.50 -6.05 1.84
C ILE A 96 3.33 -5.77 3.34
N GLY A 97 3.18 -4.50 3.75
CA GLY A 97 3.04 -4.14 5.16
C GLY A 97 1.84 -4.81 5.83
N LEU A 98 0.69 -4.91 5.15
CA LEU A 98 -0.50 -5.57 5.70
C LEU A 98 -0.35 -7.10 5.77
N VAL A 99 0.37 -7.68 4.82
CA VAL A 99 0.68 -9.12 4.82
C VAL A 99 1.58 -9.47 6.00
N LEU A 100 2.60 -8.65 6.24
CA LEU A 100 3.51 -8.81 7.37
C LEU A 100 2.78 -8.56 8.70
N GLN A 101 1.86 -7.60 8.75
CA GLN A 101 1.00 -7.38 9.90
C GLN A 101 0.16 -8.63 10.22
N ASP A 102 -0.46 -9.26 9.23
CA ASP A 102 -1.25 -10.48 9.42
C ASP A 102 -0.38 -11.64 9.93
N LEU A 103 0.80 -11.83 9.33
CA LEU A 103 1.77 -12.84 9.78
C LEU A 103 2.22 -12.60 11.22
N THR A 104 2.43 -11.34 11.58
CA THR A 104 2.83 -10.92 12.93
C THR A 104 1.71 -11.19 13.93
N PHE A 105 0.46 -10.87 13.57
CA PHE A 105 -0.71 -11.13 14.41
C PHE A 105 -0.87 -12.63 14.70
N VAL A 106 -0.76 -13.48 13.68
CA VAL A 106 -0.81 -14.94 13.86
C VAL A 106 0.39 -15.43 14.68
N HIS A 107 1.58 -14.87 14.44
CA HIS A 107 2.80 -15.27 15.14
C HIS A 107 2.74 -15.00 16.65
N ILE A 108 2.28 -13.82 17.04
CA ILE A 108 2.21 -13.37 18.44
C ILE A 108 0.97 -13.96 19.12
N GLY A 109 -0.18 -14.01 18.43
CA GLY A 109 -1.46 -14.43 19.01
C GLY A 109 -1.61 -15.93 19.25
N ASN A 110 -0.73 -16.76 18.70
CA ASN A 110 -0.83 -18.22 18.82
C ASN A 110 0.50 -18.84 19.29
N SER A 111 0.45 -19.74 20.26
CA SER A 111 1.63 -20.51 20.69
C SER A 111 2.12 -21.47 19.61
N ASN A 112 3.43 -21.71 19.54
CA ASN A 112 4.03 -22.66 18.60
C ASN A 112 3.66 -24.11 18.92
N LEU A 113 3.46 -24.41 20.21
CA LEU A 113 3.08 -25.71 20.73
C LEU A 113 1.73 -25.62 21.45
N LEU A 114 1.00 -26.73 21.46
CA LEU A 114 -0.19 -26.95 22.27
C LEU A 114 0.21 -27.25 23.73
N PRO A 115 -0.72 -27.21 24.70
CA PRO A 115 -0.41 -27.47 26.11
C PRO A 115 0.24 -28.84 26.38
N ASN A 116 -0.01 -29.82 25.51
CA ASN A 116 0.58 -31.16 25.58
C ASN A 116 1.97 -31.25 24.91
N GLY A 117 2.57 -30.13 24.48
CA GLY A 117 3.86 -30.08 23.79
C GLY A 117 3.84 -30.42 22.30
N ALA A 118 2.69 -30.81 21.73
CA ALA A 118 2.58 -31.09 20.30
C ALA A 118 2.64 -29.80 19.45
N ILE A 119 3.06 -29.89 18.19
CA ILE A 119 3.10 -28.74 17.27
C ILE A 119 1.68 -28.20 17.03
N ASN A 120 1.52 -26.89 17.15
CA ASN A 120 0.26 -26.23 16.80
C ASN A 120 0.13 -26.07 15.28
N PHE A 121 -0.40 -27.10 14.61
CA PHE A 121 -0.63 -27.08 13.16
C PHE A 121 -1.68 -26.04 12.73
N SER A 122 -2.61 -25.64 13.60
CA SER A 122 -3.56 -24.56 13.30
C SER A 122 -2.83 -23.24 13.03
N LYS A 123 -1.84 -22.89 13.88
CA LYS A 123 -0.96 -21.73 13.65
C LYS A 123 -0.22 -21.84 12.31
N ARG A 124 0.36 -23.02 12.01
CA ARG A 124 1.11 -23.25 10.76
C ARG A 124 0.21 -23.09 9.54
N TRP A 125 -1.01 -23.60 9.62
CA TRP A 125 -1.99 -23.50 8.54
C TRP A 125 -2.41 -22.05 8.28
N GLN A 126 -2.66 -21.26 9.32
CA GLN A 126 -2.96 -19.83 9.18
C GLN A 126 -1.80 -19.07 8.51
N GLN A 127 -0.56 -19.30 8.94
CA GLN A 127 0.63 -18.70 8.32
C GLN A 127 0.78 -19.12 6.85
N PHE A 128 0.57 -20.40 6.56
CA PHE A 128 0.60 -20.94 5.19
C PHE A 128 -0.42 -20.24 4.29
N ASN A 129 -1.67 -20.11 4.73
CA ASN A 129 -2.73 -19.47 3.92
C ASN A 129 -2.41 -18.02 3.57
N ILE A 130 -1.81 -17.26 4.50
CA ILE A 130 -1.38 -15.88 4.23
C ILE A 130 -0.32 -15.84 3.13
N VAL A 131 0.70 -16.70 3.21
CA VAL A 131 1.77 -16.77 2.21
C VAL A 131 1.26 -17.29 0.87
N GLU A 132 0.37 -18.29 0.87
CA GLU A 132 -0.17 -18.90 -0.35
C GLU A 132 -1.02 -17.89 -1.14
N ASN A 133 -1.85 -17.11 -0.44
CA ASN A 133 -2.60 -16.01 -1.04
C ASN A 133 -1.70 -14.97 -1.71
N MET A 134 -0.46 -14.80 -1.25
CA MET A 134 0.52 -13.91 -1.87
C MET A 134 1.18 -14.51 -3.11
N LYS A 135 1.36 -15.83 -3.16
CA LYS A 135 1.98 -16.50 -4.30
C LYS A 135 1.18 -16.35 -5.58
N LYS A 136 -0.16 -16.24 -5.50
CA LYS A 136 -1.02 -16.04 -6.68
C LYS A 136 -0.58 -14.84 -7.53
N PHE A 137 -0.07 -13.78 -6.88
CA PHE A 137 0.38 -12.56 -7.56
C PHE A 137 1.75 -12.67 -8.23
N LYS A 138 2.55 -13.70 -7.89
CA LYS A 138 3.83 -13.99 -8.57
C LYS A 138 3.66 -14.71 -9.92
N LYS A 139 2.45 -15.19 -10.23
CA LYS A 139 2.17 -16.03 -11.41
C LYS A 139 2.08 -15.24 -12.72
N ALA A 140 1.97 -13.91 -12.67
CA ALA A 140 1.91 -13.05 -13.85
C ALA A 140 2.85 -11.86 -13.71
N THR A 141 3.46 -11.45 -14.82
CA THR A 141 4.39 -10.32 -14.89
C THR A 141 3.75 -9.15 -15.62
N TYR A 142 4.26 -7.95 -15.36
CA TYR A 142 3.84 -6.75 -16.09
C TYR A 142 4.55 -6.67 -17.46
N THR A 143 3.80 -6.37 -18.50
CA THR A 143 4.29 -6.26 -19.90
C THR A 143 4.76 -4.86 -20.27
N PHE A 144 5.47 -4.17 -19.36
CA PHE A 144 6.03 -2.85 -19.66
C PHE A 144 7.33 -2.98 -20.46
N LYS A 145 7.44 -2.24 -21.57
CA LYS A 145 8.70 -2.08 -22.27
C LYS A 145 9.62 -1.18 -21.45
N ARG A 146 10.88 -1.59 -21.27
CA ARG A 146 11.92 -0.67 -20.80
C ARG A 146 12.17 0.35 -21.92
N GLN A 147 11.97 1.62 -21.61
CA GLN A 147 12.42 2.74 -22.46
C GLN A 147 13.87 3.07 -22.13
#